data_AF-A0A8R1TSH1-F1
#
_entry.id   AF-A0A8R1TSH1-F1
#
_cell.length_a   1.000
_cell.length_b   1.000
_cell.length_c   1.000
_cell.angle_alpha   90.00
_cell.angle_beta   90.00
_cell.angle_gamma   90.00
#
_symmetry.space_group_name_H-M   'P 1'
#
loop_
_entity.id
_entity.type
_entity.pdbx_description
1 polymer ?
#
loop_
_entity_poly.entity_id
_entity_poly.type
_entity_poly.pdbx_seq_one_letter_code
_entity_poly.pdbx_strand_id
1 'polypeptide(L)'
;MGDRNFDKMTMCFDTLEACQKSCVGWQCIHADYCDGYSNKYICSPIDSRLLSWIMIGSFLIVVLCCSMLVACYACWLLQIRLRYPIQTNYKVTFQNRLPPRT
;
A
#
# COMPACT_ATOMS: atom_id res chain seq x y z
N MET A 1 -16.99 18.19 27.77
CA MET A 1 -15.63 17.70 27.45
C MET A 1 -15.27 18.16 26.04
N GLY A 2 -14.51 19.25 25.90
CA GLY A 2 -13.82 19.57 24.65
C GLY A 2 -12.38 19.11 24.78
N ASP A 3 -11.88 18.35 23.81
CA ASP A 3 -10.50 17.88 23.83
C ASP A 3 -9.58 19.10 23.66
N ARG A 4 -8.76 19.42 24.68
CA ARG A 4 -7.85 20.59 24.65
C ARG A 4 -6.88 20.53 23.47
N ASN A 5 -6.71 19.38 22.83
CA ASN A 5 -5.88 19.21 21.64
C ASN A 5 -6.57 19.73 20.36
N PHE A 6 -7.89 19.58 20.23
CA PHE A 6 -8.64 20.10 19.08
C PHE A 6 -8.66 21.63 19.09
N ASP A 7 -8.82 22.23 20.27
CA ASP A 7 -8.76 23.68 20.45
C ASP A 7 -7.42 24.25 19.97
N LYS A 8 -6.31 23.56 20.26
CA LYS A 8 -4.95 23.93 19.81
C LYS A 8 -4.70 23.73 18.32
N MET A 9 -5.40 22.81 17.65
CA MET A 9 -5.29 22.66 16.18
C MET A 9 -5.87 23.88 15.45
N THR A 10 -6.81 24.59 16.08
CA THR A 10 -7.42 25.81 15.54
C THR A 10 -6.65 27.08 15.93
N MET A 11 -5.64 26.98 16.81
CA MET A 11 -4.83 28.13 17.22
C MET A 11 -3.77 28.47 16.16
N CYS A 12 -3.79 29.72 15.71
CA CYS A 12 -2.80 30.30 14.80
C CYS A 12 -1.60 30.82 15.60
N PHE A 13 -0.40 30.28 15.35
CA PHE A 13 0.82 30.75 15.99
C PHE A 13 1.60 31.69 15.07
N ASP A 14 2.09 32.80 15.62
CA ASP A 14 2.94 33.78 14.91
C ASP A 14 4.32 33.23 14.55
N THR A 15 4.89 32.40 15.42
CA THR A 15 6.25 31.87 15.27
C THR A 15 6.26 30.36 15.35
N LEU A 16 7.21 29.76 14.63
CA LEU A 16 7.45 28.31 14.65
C LEU A 16 7.74 27.80 16.07
N GLU A 17 8.45 28.60 16.87
CA GLU A 17 8.84 28.27 18.25
C GLU A 17 7.63 28.20 19.20
N ALA A 18 6.67 29.13 19.06
CA ALA A 18 5.45 29.14 19.86
C ALA A 18 4.56 27.94 19.52
N CYS A 19 4.51 27.59 18.23
CA CYS A 19 3.81 26.39 17.76
C CYS A 19 4.45 25.12 18.34
N GLN A 20 5.79 24.97 18.23
CA GLN A 20 6.49 23.78 18.71
C GLN A 20 6.37 23.57 20.22
N LYS A 21 6.36 24.65 21.01
CA LYS A 21 6.12 24.57 22.47
C LYS A 21 4.70 24.15 22.82
N SER A 22 3.71 24.61 22.06
CA SER A 22 2.29 24.32 22.34
C SER A 22 1.86 22.93 21.89
N CYS A 23 2.54 22.41 20.85
CA CYS A 23 2.14 21.24 20.09
C CYS A 23 3.15 20.10 20.25
N VAL A 24 3.17 19.56 21.48
CA VAL A 24 4.03 18.45 21.87
C VAL A 24 3.58 17.18 21.14
N GLY A 25 4.37 16.74 20.14
CA GLY A 25 4.11 15.54 19.34
C GLY A 25 3.45 15.79 17.97
N TRP A 26 3.24 17.06 17.60
CA TRP A 26 2.56 17.46 16.37
C TRP A 26 3.51 18.30 15.52
N GLN A 27 3.38 18.28 14.19
CA GLN A 27 4.23 19.08 13.31
C GLN A 27 3.60 20.45 13.05
N CYS A 28 4.42 21.51 13.13
CA CYS A 28 4.02 22.87 12.82
C CYS A 28 4.13 23.11 11.32
N ILE A 29 3.01 23.40 10.67
CA ILE A 29 2.93 23.65 9.23
C ILE A 29 2.55 25.11 9.02
N HIS A 30 3.17 25.76 8.03
CA HIS A 30 2.77 27.09 7.60
C HIS A 30 1.41 26.99 6.89
N ALA A 31 0.43 27.76 7.37
CA ALA A 31 -0.84 27.95 6.71
C ALA A 31 -0.90 29.38 6.19
N ASP A 32 -1.24 29.53 4.90
CA ASP A 32 -1.39 30.83 4.26
C ASP A 32 -2.55 31.62 4.88
N TYR A 33 -3.60 30.93 5.33
CA TYR A 33 -4.80 31.51 5.90
C TYR A 33 -5.16 30.84 7.23
N CYS A 34 -5.23 31.62 8.30
CA CYS A 34 -5.64 31.14 9.62
C CYS A 34 -6.48 32.21 10.33
N ASP A 35 -7.77 31.90 10.53
CA ASP A 35 -8.79 32.75 11.18
C ASP A 35 -8.73 34.25 10.83
N GLY A 36 -8.59 34.56 9.54
CA GLY A 36 -8.54 35.93 9.01
C GLY A 36 -7.15 36.59 8.99
N TYR A 37 -6.11 35.93 9.48
CA TYR A 37 -4.72 36.39 9.42
C TYR A 37 -3.90 35.56 8.43
N SER A 38 -3.13 36.26 7.58
CA SER A 38 -2.18 35.65 6.64
C SER A 38 -0.88 35.27 7.33
N ASN A 39 -0.23 34.18 6.88
CA ASN A 39 1.09 33.73 7.32
C ASN A 39 1.16 33.31 8.81
N LYS A 40 0.49 32.22 9.18
CA LYS A 40 0.53 31.68 10.56
C LYS A 40 0.86 30.18 10.55
N TYR A 41 1.38 29.69 11.67
CA TYR A 41 1.67 28.27 11.88
C TYR A 41 0.50 27.59 12.57
N ILE A 42 0.07 26.44 12.05
CA ILE A 42 -0.95 25.59 12.67
C ILE A 42 -0.32 24.26 13.11
N CYS A 43 -0.94 23.64 14.11
CA CYS A 43 -0.52 22.33 14.59
C CYS A 43 -1.23 21.24 13.81
N SER A 44 -0.48 20.54 12.97
CA SER A 44 -1.01 19.41 12.21
C SER A 44 -0.88 18.11 13.02
N PRO A 45 -1.95 17.29 13.12
CA PRO A 45 -1.89 15.93 13.66
C PRO A 45 -0.93 15.03 12.91
N ILE A 46 -0.64 15.43 11.68
CA ILE A 46 -0.11 14.53 10.70
C ILE A 46 1.40 14.64 10.78
N ASP A 47 2.01 13.73 11.54
CA ASP A 47 3.42 13.43 11.37
C ASP A 47 3.60 12.97 9.92
N SER A 48 4.19 13.84 9.09
CA SER A 48 4.39 13.62 7.66
C SER A 48 5.03 12.26 7.38
N ARG A 49 5.84 11.77 8.32
CA ARG A 49 6.48 10.46 8.25
C ARG A 49 5.50 9.30 8.44
N LEU A 50 4.60 9.37 9.42
CA LEU A 50 3.58 8.33 9.61
C LEU A 50 2.61 8.29 8.43
N LEU A 51 2.16 9.46 7.94
CA LEU A 51 1.31 9.51 6.76
C LEU A 51 1.99 8.87 5.55
N SER A 52 3.26 9.22 5.30
CA SER A 52 4.02 8.60 4.21
C SER A 52 4.11 7.08 4.36
N TRP A 53 4.29 6.58 5.58
CA TRP A 53 4.38 5.15 5.87
C TRP A 53 3.05 4.42 5.67
N ILE A 54 1.93 5.04 6.06
CA ILE A 54 0.58 4.52 5.83
C ILE A 54 0.26 4.49 4.33
N MET A 55 0.61 5.55 3.60
CA MET A 55 0.41 5.62 2.15
C MET A 55 1.24 4.58 1.42
N ILE A 56 2.51 4.42 1.77
CA ILE A 56 3.40 3.40 1.19
C ILE A 56 2.92 1.99 1.57
N GLY A 57 2.58 1.76 2.84
CA GLY A 57 2.11 0.48 3.34
C GLY A 57 0.82 0.03 2.66
N SER A 58 -0.16 0.93 2.52
CA SER A 58 -1.39 0.66 1.79
C SER A 58 -1.14 0.35 0.31
N PHE A 59 -0.25 1.10 -0.35
CA PHE A 59 0.14 0.83 -1.74
C PHE A 59 0.78 -0.56 -1.89
N LEU A 60 1.71 -0.92 -1.00
CA LEU A 60 2.36 -2.24 -1.01
C LEU A 60 1.36 -3.38 -0.78
N ILE A 61 0.43 -3.22 0.15
CA ILE A 61 -0.63 -4.21 0.41
C ILE A 61 -1.47 -4.43 -0.85
N VAL A 62 -1.90 -3.36 -1.52
CA VAL A 62 -2.69 -3.46 -2.76
C VAL A 62 -1.90 -4.19 -3.84
N VAL A 63 -0.62 -3.84 -4.05
CA VAL A 63 0.24 -4.50 -5.05
C VAL A 63 0.42 -5.99 -4.73
N LEU A 64 0.65 -6.34 -3.46
CA LEU A 64 0.77 -7.73 -3.03
C LEU A 64 -0.53 -8.50 -3.28
N CYS A 65 -1.68 -7.94 -2.90
CA CYS A 65 -2.99 -8.55 -3.17
C CYS A 65 -3.21 -8.76 -4.69
N CYS A 66 -2.91 -7.75 -5.52
CA CYS A 66 -3.02 -7.86 -6.97
C CYS A 66 -2.09 -8.96 -7.53
N SER A 67 -0.84 -9.03 -7.05
CA SER A 67 0.11 -10.05 -7.50
C SER A 67 -0.34 -11.47 -7.14
N MET A 68 -0.90 -11.67 -5.94
CA MET A 68 -1.45 -12.96 -5.51
C MET A 68 -2.65 -13.36 -6.36
N LEU A 69 -3.57 -12.42 -6.65
CA LEU A 69 -4.71 -12.67 -7.54
C LEU A 69 -4.27 -13.08 -8.94
N VAL A 70 -3.30 -12.37 -9.52
CA VAL A 70 -2.74 -12.67 -10.84
C VAL A 70 -2.03 -14.04 -10.83
N ALA A 71 -1.21 -14.32 -9.82
CA ALA A 71 -0.52 -15.60 -9.68
C ALA A 71 -1.52 -16.76 -9.52
N CYS A 72 -2.55 -16.62 -8.68
CA CYS A 72 -3.61 -17.61 -8.52
C CYS A 72 -4.37 -17.83 -9.83
N TYR A 73 -4.69 -16.77 -10.57
CA TYR A 73 -5.37 -16.87 -11.86
C TYR A 73 -4.52 -17.55 -12.92
N ALA A 74 -3.22 -17.22 -12.99
CA ALA A 74 -2.27 -17.86 -13.89
C ALA A 74 -2.07 -19.34 -13.54
N CYS A 75 -1.92 -19.68 -12.26
CA CYS A 75 -1.84 -21.06 -11.78
C CYS A 75 -3.12 -21.85 -12.09
N TRP A 76 -4.30 -21.24 -11.92
CA TRP A 76 -5.57 -21.88 -12.24
C TRP A 76 -5.70 -22.17 -13.74
N LEU A 77 -5.32 -21.21 -14.59
CA LEU A 77 -5.27 -21.43 -16.04
C LEU A 77 -4.30 -22.55 -16.43
N LEU A 78 -3.10 -22.59 -15.83
CA LEU A 78 -2.13 -23.67 -16.07
C LEU A 78 -2.67 -25.03 -15.61
N GLN A 79 -3.30 -25.10 -14.44
CA GLN A 79 -3.93 -26.32 -13.95
C GLN A 79 -5.06 -26.79 -14.87
N ILE A 80 -5.88 -25.88 -15.41
CA ILE A 80 -6.90 -26.23 -16.42
C ILE A 80 -6.23 -26.78 -17.68
N ARG A 81 -5.17 -26.14 -18.18
CA ARG A 81 -4.44 -26.61 -19.37
C ARG A 81 -3.76 -27.97 -19.16
N LEU A 82 -3.38 -28.31 -17.92
CA LEU A 82 -2.82 -29.62 -17.57
C LEU A 82 -3.93 -30.67 -17.36
N ARG A 83 -5.08 -30.28 -16.78
CA ARG A 83 -6.23 -31.19 -16.54
C ARG A 83 -7.02 -31.52 -17.80
N TYR A 84 -7.04 -30.62 -18.78
CA TYR A 84 -7.40 -30.96 -20.15
C TYR A 84 -6.09 -31.33 -20.84
N PRO A 85 -5.60 -32.58 -20.73
CA PRO A 85 -4.54 -33.01 -21.62
C PRO A 85 -5.04 -32.67 -23.02
N ILE A 86 -4.34 -31.75 -23.65
CA ILE A 86 -4.33 -31.60 -25.08
C ILE A 86 -4.41 -33.01 -25.67
N GLN A 87 -5.59 -33.36 -26.19
CA GLN A 87 -5.79 -34.48 -27.12
C GLN A 87 -5.05 -34.15 -28.41
N THR A 88 -3.76 -33.83 -28.31
CA THR A 88 -2.85 -33.82 -29.43
C THR A 88 -2.66 -35.27 -29.79
N ASN A 89 -3.00 -35.59 -31.02
CA ASN A 89 -2.86 -36.88 -31.70
C ASN A 89 -1.41 -37.42 -31.76
N TYR A 90 -0.52 -37.07 -30.82
CA TYR A 90 0.76 -37.76 -30.72
C TYR A 90 0.52 -39.08 -29.99
N LYS A 91 0.37 -40.13 -30.79
CA LYS A 91 0.48 -41.51 -30.35
C LYS A 91 1.83 -41.65 -29.64
N VAL A 92 1.81 -41.72 -28.31
CA VAL A 92 3.00 -42.02 -27.51
C VAL A 92 3.37 -43.46 -27.82
N THR A 93 4.15 -43.68 -28.87
CA THR A 93 4.73 -44.98 -29.17
C THR A 93 5.81 -45.25 -28.14
N PHE A 94 5.45 -45.99 -27.09
CA PHE A 94 6.42 -46.69 -26.25
C PHE A 94 7.15 -47.69 -27.15
N GLN A 95 8.33 -47.33 -27.64
CA GLN A 95 9.24 -48.32 -28.21
C GLN A 95 9.80 -49.18 -27.07
N ASN A 96 8.98 -50.10 -26.57
CA ASN A 96 9.49 -51.25 -25.84
C ASN A 96 10.27 -52.08 -26.85
N ARG A 97 11.58 -51.86 -26.90
CA ARG A 97 12.53 -52.75 -27.58
C ARG A 97 12.47 -54.11 -26.90
N LEU A 98 11.61 -55.00 -27.37
CA LEU A 98 11.78 -56.43 -27.09
C LEU A 98 12.95 -56.94 -27.96
N PRO A 99 13.99 -57.54 -27.37
CA PRO A 99 15.10 -58.12 -28.13
C PRO A 99 14.66 -59.34 -28.95
N PRO A 100 15.43 -59.71 -30.00
CA PRO A 100 14.97 -60.58 -31.08
C PRO A 100 14.86 -62.05 -30.67
N ARG A 101 13.81 -62.72 -31.17
CA ARG A 101 13.63 -64.17 -31.11
C ARG A 101 14.03 -64.75 -32.48
N THR A 102 15.28 -65.19 -32.61
CA THR A 102 15.70 -66.16 -33.66
C THR A 102 15.35 -67.56 -33.21
#